data_AF-A0A9Q5TFK7-F1
#
_entry.id   AF-A0A9Q5TFK7-F1
#
_cell.length_a   1.000
_cell.length_b   1.000
_cell.length_c   1.000
_cell.angle_alpha   90.00
_cell.angle_beta   90.00
_cell.angle_gamma   90.00
#
_symmetry.space_group_name_H-M   'P 1'
#
loop_
_entity.id
_entity.type
_entity.pdbx_description
1 polymer ?
#
loop_
_entity_poly.entity_id
_entity_poly.type
_entity_poly.pdbx_seq_one_letter_code
_entity_poly.pdbx_strand_id
1 'polypeptide(L)' 'MPRQPDIRAAFIAAIQQNPKGYLCLHTDRFIAELQERHWHFSQADANSWIERNQPGFADKTTDGRDNRYWILRNMGRVF' A
#
# COMPACT_ATOMS: atom_id res chain seq x y z
N MET A 1 -4.71 22.84 3.76
CA MET A 1 -5.32 21.53 4.07
C MET A 1 -4.83 20.52 3.06
N PRO A 2 -4.20 19.42 3.51
CA PRO A 2 -4.09 18.23 2.68
C PRO A 2 -4.32 16.94 3.52
N ARG A 3 -5.57 16.61 3.90
CA ARG A 3 -5.86 15.42 4.76
C ARG A 3 -5.91 14.06 4.02
N GLN A 4 -6.08 14.07 2.70
CA GLN A 4 -6.01 12.87 1.84
C GLN A 4 -4.67 12.67 1.13
N PRO A 5 -3.95 13.71 0.64
CA PRO A 5 -2.69 13.48 -0.06
C PRO A 5 -1.57 12.99 0.87
N ASP A 6 -1.63 13.20 2.19
CA ASP A 6 -0.61 12.66 3.12
C ASP A 6 -0.64 11.12 3.16
N ILE A 7 -1.83 10.53 3.23
CA ILE A 7 -2.02 9.06 3.19
C ILE A 7 -1.61 8.52 1.81
N ARG A 8 -1.97 9.22 0.73
CA ARG A 8 -1.54 8.85 -0.62
C ARG A 8 -0.02 8.98 -0.79
N ALA A 9 0.60 9.99 -0.21
CA ALA A 9 2.05 10.20 -0.25
C ALA A 9 2.77 9.10 0.53
N ALA A 10 2.25 8.71 1.70
CA ALA A 10 2.73 7.55 2.45
C ALA A 10 2.64 6.26 1.62
N PHE A 11 1.53 6.05 0.92
CA PHE A 11 1.35 4.89 0.05
C PHE A 11 2.38 4.87 -1.09
N ILE A 12 2.58 5.99 -1.79
CA ILE A 12 3.55 6.10 -2.88
C ILE A 12 4.98 5.86 -2.36
N ALA A 13 5.32 6.41 -1.19
CA ALA A 13 6.63 6.19 -0.57
C ALA A 13 6.86 4.73 -0.13
N ALA A 14 5.79 4.01 0.21
CA ALA A 14 5.85 2.60 0.57
C ALA A 14 6.01 1.65 -0.66
N ILE A 15 5.76 2.14 -1.88
CA ILE A 15 5.91 1.32 -3.10
C ILE A 15 7.39 1.09 -3.38
N GLN A 16 7.72 -0.18 -3.57
CA GLN A 16 9.03 -0.64 -4.02
C GLN A 16 8.91 -1.44 -5.31
N GLN A 17 9.98 -1.48 -6.09
CA GLN A 17 10.05 -2.32 -7.28
C GLN A 17 10.69 -3.66 -6.91
N ASN A 18 10.04 -4.77 -7.26
CA ASN A 18 10.62 -6.10 -7.06
C ASN A 18 11.69 -6.39 -8.13
N PRO A 19 12.53 -7.43 -7.94
CA PRO A 19 13.56 -7.81 -8.92
C PRO A 19 13.02 -8.20 -10.30
N LYS A 20 11.72 -8.50 -10.41
CA LYS A 20 11.02 -8.82 -11.68
C LYS A 20 10.41 -7.56 -12.34
N GLY A 21 10.62 -6.37 -11.77
CA GLY A 21 10.16 -5.10 -12.30
C GLY A 21 8.76 -4.66 -11.87
N TYR A 22 8.05 -5.43 -11.04
CA TYR A 22 6.70 -5.09 -10.59
C TYR A 22 6.72 -4.14 -9.39
N LEU A 23 5.75 -3.22 -9.35
CA LEU A 23 5.51 -2.38 -8.17
C LEU A 23 4.77 -3.20 -7.10
N CYS A 24 5.34 -3.25 -5.91
CA CYS A 24 4.78 -3.93 -4.76
C CYS A 24 5.02 -3.18 -3.46
N LEU A 25 4.26 -3.51 -2.42
CA LEU A 25 4.51 -3.05 -1.07
C LEU A 25 4.00 -4.06 -0.05
N HIS A 26 4.49 -3.93 1.18
CA HIS A 26 3.92 -4.60 2.35
C HIS A 26 3.08 -3.62 3.17
N THR A 27 2.05 -4.14 3.82
CA THR A 27 1.15 -3.34 4.67
C THR A 27 1.91 -2.69 5.82
N ASP A 28 2.88 -3.40 6.41
CA ASP A 28 3.74 -2.84 7.46
C ASP A 28 4.58 -1.65 6.97
N ARG A 29 5.04 -1.71 5.71
CA ARG A 29 5.79 -0.59 5.12
C ARG A 29 4.89 0.63 4.95
N PHE A 30 3.66 0.42 4.50
CA PHE A 30 2.68 1.50 4.42
C PHE A 30 2.35 2.10 5.79
N ILE A 31 2.21 1.28 6.83
CA ILE A 31 2.00 1.75 8.20
C ILE A 31 3.21 2.55 8.72
N ALA A 32 4.44 2.12 8.45
CA ALA A 32 5.64 2.86 8.84
C ALA A 32 5.65 4.28 8.22
N GLU A 33 5.37 4.39 6.91
CA GLU A 33 5.28 5.68 6.22
C GLU A 33 4.13 6.56 6.74
N LEU A 34 3.02 5.95 7.18
CA LEU A 34 1.91 6.65 7.83
C LEU A 34 2.32 7.19 9.21
N GLN A 35 3.04 6.41 10.01
CA GLN A 35 3.52 6.82 11.33
C GLN A 35 4.47 8.01 11.25
N GLU A 36 5.36 8.05 10.26
CA GLU A 36 6.24 9.21 10.01
C GLU A 36 5.47 10.50 9.72
N ARG A 37 4.23 10.37 9.23
CA ARG A 37 3.32 11.49 8.93
C ARG A 37 2.26 11.70 10.02
N HIS A 38 2.46 11.11 11.20
CA HIS A 38 1.55 11.16 12.36
C HIS A 38 0.17 10.52 12.14
N TRP A 39 0.09 9.52 11.26
CA TRP A 39 -1.11 8.69 11.04
C TRP A 39 -0.94 7.32 11.69
N HIS A 40 -1.92 6.93 12.50
CA HIS A 40 -1.93 5.65 13.19
C HIS A 40 -3.00 4.74 12.59
N PHE A 41 -2.60 3.84 11.71
CA PHE A 41 -3.48 2.84 11.11
C PHE A 41 -3.18 1.46 11.69
N SER A 42 -4.22 0.66 11.92
CA SER A 42 -4.04 -0.78 12.09
C SER A 42 -3.75 -1.45 10.75
N GLN A 43 -3.26 -2.70 10.77
CA GLN A 43 -3.09 -3.49 9.54
C GLN A 43 -4.42 -3.65 8.79
N ALA A 44 -5.53 -3.90 9.50
CA ALA A 44 -6.86 -3.99 8.90
C ALA A 44 -7.31 -2.68 8.23
N ASP A 45 -7.03 -1.54 8.86
CA ASP A 45 -7.36 -0.21 8.30
C ASP A 45 -6.52 0.09 7.05
N ALA A 46 -5.21 -0.18 7.12
CA ALA A 46 -4.29 -0.01 6.02
C ALA A 46 -4.69 -0.90 4.81
N ASN A 47 -5.00 -2.17 5.06
CA ASN A 47 -5.49 -3.09 4.05
C ASN A 47 -6.80 -2.60 3.43
N SER A 48 -7.77 -2.22 4.25
CA SER A 48 -9.07 -1.70 3.79
C SER A 48 -8.92 -0.42 2.98
N TRP A 49 -7.95 0.44 3.34
CA TRP A 49 -7.66 1.64 2.59
C TRP A 49 -7.09 1.32 1.21
N ILE A 50 -6.13 0.38 1.11
CA ILE A 50 -5.54 -0.02 -0.18
C ILE A 50 -6.61 -0.64 -1.08
N GLU A 51 -7.45 -1.54 -0.56
CA GLU A 51 -8.56 -2.15 -1.33
C GLU A 51 -9.51 -1.11 -1.91
N ARG A 52 -9.87 -0.09 -1.13
CA ARG A 52 -10.84 0.93 -1.55
C ARG A 52 -10.25 1.97 -2.49
N ASN A 53 -8.99 2.35 -2.29
CA ASN A 53 -8.38 3.48 -2.99
C ASN A 53 -7.48 3.05 -4.15
N GLN A 54 -6.95 1.83 -4.14
CA GLN A 54 -5.94 1.35 -5.08
C GLN A 54 -6.37 0.01 -5.70
N PRO A 55 -7.45 -0.02 -6.50
CA PRO A 55 -7.99 -1.26 -7.09
C PRO A 55 -7.02 -1.96 -8.06
N GLY A 56 -5.98 -1.27 -8.52
CA GLY A 56 -4.90 -1.86 -9.31
C GLY A 56 -3.97 -2.76 -8.49
N PHE A 57 -3.83 -2.52 -7.19
CA PHE A 57 -3.01 -3.35 -6.31
C PHE A 57 -3.77 -4.56 -5.83
N ALA A 58 -3.05 -5.66 -5.70
CA ALA A 58 -3.61 -6.96 -5.39
C ALA A 58 -2.88 -7.63 -4.27
N ASP A 59 -3.67 -8.15 -3.35
CA ASP A 59 -3.18 -9.05 -2.33
C ASP A 59 -2.65 -10.36 -2.97
N LYS A 60 -1.40 -10.68 -2.66
CA LYS A 60 -0.70 -11.92 -3.01
C LYS A 60 -0.17 -12.64 -1.78
N THR A 61 -0.66 -12.30 -0.59
CA THR A 61 -0.25 -12.91 0.67
C THR A 61 -0.67 -14.37 0.71
N THR A 62 0.31 -15.26 0.84
CA THR A 62 0.09 -16.70 0.97
C THR A 62 -0.04 -17.17 2.42
N ASP A 63 0.46 -16.39 3.37
CA ASP A 63 0.61 -16.81 4.78
C ASP A 63 -0.59 -16.45 5.68
N GLY A 64 -1.66 -15.87 5.14
CA GLY A 64 -2.87 -15.52 5.91
C GLY A 64 -2.65 -14.47 7.01
N ARG A 65 -1.50 -13.79 7.03
CA ARG A 65 -1.17 -12.74 7.99
C ARG A 65 -1.78 -11.40 7.56
N ASP A 66 -2.08 -10.56 8.54
CA ASP A 66 -2.59 -9.21 8.31
C ASP A 66 -1.56 -8.27 7.64
N ASN A 67 -0.25 -8.60 7.70
CA ASN A 67 0.75 -7.94 6.87
C ASN A 67 0.65 -8.44 5.42
N ARG A 68 -0.29 -7.86 4.67
CA ARG A 68 -0.52 -8.25 3.29
C ARG A 68 0.57 -7.74 2.37
N TYR A 69 0.94 -8.58 1.40
CA TYR A 69 1.79 -8.25 0.28
C TYR A 69 0.95 -7.84 -0.92
N TRP A 70 1.05 -6.57 -1.29
CA TRP A 70 0.32 -5.97 -2.39
C TRP A 70 1.22 -5.84 -3.61
N ILE A 71 0.71 -6.23 -4.79
CA ILE A 71 1.40 -6.09 -6.07
C ILE A 71 0.47 -5.48 -7.11
N LEU A 72 0.97 -4.56 -7.93
CA LEU A 72 0.19 -3.97 -9.02
C LEU A 72 -0.15 -5.05 -10.06
N ARG A 73 -1.45 -5.32 -10.26
CA ARG A 73 -1.98 -6.25 -11.26
C ARG A 73 -1.89 -5.61 -12.64
N ASN A 74 -1.21 -6.32 -13.55
CA ASN A 74 -0.90 -5.87 -14.92
C ASN A 74 -0.05 -4.59 -14.93
N MET A 75 0.75 -4.38 -15.98
CA MET A 75 1.33 -3.06 -16.29
C MET A 75 0.21 -2.10 -16.76
N GLY A 76 -0.82 -1.92 -15.93
CA GLY A 76 -2.07 -1.25 -16.24
C GLY A 76 -1.99 0.22 -15.86
N ARG A 77 -1.62 1.03 -16.85
CA ARG A 77 -1.79 2.48 -17.00
C ARG A 77 -2.56 3.17 -15.85
N VAL A 78 -1.85 4.03 -15.11
CA VAL A 78 -2.42 4.99 -14.16
C VAL A 78 -3.34 5.95 -14.92
N PHE A 79 -4.61 6.04 -14.53
CA PHE A 79 -5.52 7.12 -14.92
C PHE A 79 -5.37 8.30 -13.95
#